data_AF-A0A7S4R9R3-F1
#
_entry.id   AF-A0A7S4R9R3-F1
#
_cell.length_a   1.000
_cell.length_b   1.000
_cell.length_c   1.000
_cell.angle_alpha   90.00
_cell.angle_beta   90.00
_cell.angle_gamma   90.00
#
_symmetry.space_group_name_H-M   'P 1'
#
loop_
_entity.id
_entity.type
_entity.pdbx_description
1 polymer ?
#
loop_
_entity_poly.entity_id
_entity_poly.type
_entity_poly.pdbx_seq_one_letter_code
_entity_poly.pdbx_strand_id
1 'polypeptide(L)'
;AGNVAAVQQAFYSLRMSQWFGTQGYEYIDLGRFWQAFLMVGLALWLALVLNAAWPALLGLRGPGRERGEWHLVVMVLGAAVLIALGYSAGFMYGPRSNLAVMDYWRFWIVHMWVEGMFEVFITVVVAYVFVRLGLLDSQSAASTSLFTTFVFLFGGIPGMYHHNYFSGTPTMIVAVGACFSALEVVPLALMGFEASEYAAIEEAAARPGSRWLLKYRPIVDCFRYVAFWNLVGAGFLGFLINPPISLYYMQGGYLTLSHSHGALWGVYGVLAIGLCLLVLRLSDLRAAWNTAVLSWGLRLMNLGMFLQIFLSLFPIGLYQAWVAAAHDCWRARSGDLHGSAAVQRLKLGRAAGDGTLALGMLMVLFFVAELAVRQLLGREGLGRAGPGLLEGQVAHACRQAGRPP
;
A
#
# COMPACT_ATOMS: atom_id res chain seq x y z
N ALA A 1 -0.79 -13.10 20.89
CA ALA A 1 -0.67 -14.19 21.89
C ALA A 1 0.51 -15.12 21.58
N GLY A 2 0.52 -15.82 20.43
CA GLY A 2 1.60 -16.74 20.05
C GLY A 2 3.02 -16.15 20.09
N ASN A 3 3.26 -15.04 19.39
CA ASN A 3 4.57 -14.35 19.40
C ASN A 3 5.01 -13.96 20.82
N VAL A 4 4.11 -13.42 21.64
CA VAL A 4 4.42 -13.03 23.03
C VAL A 4 4.81 -14.25 23.86
N ALA A 5 4.07 -15.36 23.74
CA ALA A 5 4.38 -16.61 24.43
C ALA A 5 5.75 -17.16 24.00
N ALA A 6 6.12 -17.04 22.72
CA ALA A 6 7.44 -17.44 22.25
C ALA A 6 8.57 -16.56 22.79
N VAL A 7 8.38 -15.23 22.81
CA VAL A 7 9.35 -14.28 23.38
C VAL A 7 9.52 -14.51 24.89
N GLN A 8 8.44 -14.86 25.60
CA GLN A 8 8.45 -15.23 27.02
C GLN A 8 8.96 -16.65 27.28
N GLN A 9 9.48 -17.35 26.27
CA GLN A 9 10.02 -18.72 26.37
C GLN A 9 8.98 -19.76 26.87
N ALA A 10 7.70 -19.55 26.62
CA ALA A 10 6.64 -20.48 26.99
C ALA A 10 6.61 -21.75 26.12
N PHE A 11 7.34 -21.78 24.99
CA PHE A 11 7.47 -22.96 24.14
C PHE A 11 8.81 -23.67 24.36
N TYR A 12 8.77 -24.90 24.88
CA TYR A 12 9.97 -25.71 25.14
C TYR A 12 10.52 -26.45 23.91
N SER A 13 9.85 -26.35 22.75
CA SER A 13 10.34 -26.94 21.51
C SER A 13 10.28 -25.95 20.35
N LEU A 14 11.32 -25.98 19.51
CA LEU A 14 11.39 -25.18 18.28
C LEU A 14 10.16 -25.43 17.39
N ARG A 15 9.70 -26.68 17.31
CA ARG A 15 8.51 -27.03 16.51
C ARG A 15 7.26 -26.31 17.02
N MET A 16 7.04 -26.28 18.33
CA MET A 16 5.88 -25.59 18.89
C MET A 16 5.97 -24.07 18.70
N SER A 17 7.15 -23.48 18.91
CA SER A 17 7.36 -22.05 18.63
C SER A 17 7.12 -21.73 17.15
N GLN A 18 7.63 -22.53 16.22
CA GLN A 18 7.50 -22.29 14.79
C GLN A 18 6.05 -22.40 14.30
N TRP A 19 5.23 -23.29 14.90
CA TRP A 19 3.85 -23.48 14.48
C TRP A 19 2.88 -22.48 15.13
N PHE A 20 3.00 -22.23 16.43
CA PHE A 20 2.01 -21.46 17.19
C PHE A 20 2.57 -20.19 17.82
N GLY A 21 3.90 -20.07 17.88
CA GLY A 21 4.63 -18.94 18.42
C GLY A 21 5.13 -18.01 17.31
N THR A 22 6.46 -17.79 17.30
CA THR A 22 7.16 -16.99 16.30
C THR A 22 8.05 -17.86 15.39
N GLN A 23 8.12 -17.47 14.12
CA GLN A 23 9.11 -18.00 13.17
C GLN A 23 10.50 -17.36 13.33
N GLY A 24 10.58 -16.16 13.90
CA GLY A 24 11.83 -15.42 14.15
C GLY A 24 12.39 -14.66 12.95
N TYR A 25 11.57 -14.40 11.92
CA TYR A 25 11.95 -13.67 10.71
C TYR A 25 11.02 -12.48 10.52
N GLU A 26 11.62 -11.29 10.40
CA GLU A 26 10.89 -10.03 10.22
C GLU A 26 9.90 -10.11 9.04
N TYR A 27 8.69 -9.57 9.25
CA TYR A 27 7.54 -9.56 8.33
C TYR A 27 6.81 -10.90 8.18
N ILE A 28 7.45 -12.01 8.52
CA ILE A 28 6.89 -13.38 8.50
C ILE A 28 7.00 -14.02 9.88
N ASP A 29 6.87 -13.20 10.92
CA ASP A 29 7.07 -13.60 12.32
C ASP A 29 5.99 -14.57 12.81
N LEU A 30 4.78 -14.51 12.24
CA LEU A 30 3.63 -15.31 12.66
C LEU A 30 3.86 -16.81 12.48
N GLY A 31 3.56 -17.64 13.49
CA GLY A 31 3.72 -19.08 13.40
C GLY A 31 2.94 -19.76 12.25
N ARG A 32 3.41 -20.92 11.79
CA ARG A 32 2.89 -21.64 10.61
C ARG A 32 1.39 -21.93 10.62
N PHE A 33 0.82 -22.21 11.79
CA PHE A 33 -0.63 -22.40 11.92
C PHE A 33 -1.38 -21.13 11.52
N TRP A 34 -0.95 -19.97 12.03
CA TRP A 34 -1.54 -18.68 11.70
C TRP A 34 -1.29 -18.29 10.24
N GLN A 35 -0.16 -18.73 9.67
CA GLN A 35 0.16 -18.53 8.26
C GLN A 35 -0.80 -19.30 7.36
N ALA A 36 -1.08 -20.57 7.70
CA ALA A 36 -2.05 -21.39 7.00
C ALA A 36 -3.47 -20.83 7.16
N PHE A 37 -3.81 -20.34 8.34
CA PHE A 37 -5.10 -19.68 8.58
C PHE A 37 -5.29 -18.44 7.71
N LEU A 38 -4.25 -17.59 7.57
CA LEU A 38 -4.26 -16.45 6.66
C LEU A 38 -4.42 -16.89 5.20
N MET A 39 -3.74 -17.96 4.78
CA MET A 39 -3.88 -18.52 3.43
C MET A 39 -5.33 -18.96 3.15
N VAL A 40 -5.99 -19.61 4.12
CA VAL A 40 -7.43 -19.95 4.01
C VAL A 40 -8.28 -18.68 3.89
N GLY A 41 -7.99 -17.65 4.68
CA GLY A 41 -8.66 -16.35 4.58
C GLY A 41 -8.52 -15.71 3.19
N LEU A 42 -7.32 -15.74 2.61
CA LEU A 42 -7.06 -15.25 1.25
C LEU A 42 -7.79 -16.07 0.18
N ALA A 43 -7.86 -17.40 0.34
CA ALA A 43 -8.61 -18.26 -0.58
C ALA A 43 -10.12 -17.99 -0.52
N LEU A 44 -10.68 -17.80 0.68
CA LEU A 44 -12.07 -17.41 0.86
C LEU A 44 -12.36 -16.03 0.27
N TRP A 45 -11.47 -15.06 0.50
CA TRP A 45 -11.57 -13.73 -0.10
C TRP A 45 -11.54 -13.79 -1.62
N LEU A 46 -10.62 -14.56 -2.22
CA LEU A 46 -10.55 -14.75 -3.66
C LEU A 46 -11.85 -15.37 -4.20
N ALA A 47 -12.40 -16.38 -3.52
CA ALA A 47 -13.67 -16.99 -3.92
C ALA A 47 -14.83 -15.97 -3.94
N LEU A 48 -14.89 -15.07 -2.95
CA LEU A 48 -15.89 -14.00 -2.92
C LEU A 48 -15.68 -12.98 -4.04
N VAL A 49 -14.44 -12.57 -4.31
CA VAL A 49 -14.12 -11.64 -5.40
C VAL A 49 -14.49 -12.24 -6.75
N LEU A 50 -14.10 -13.50 -7.00
CA LEU A 50 -14.44 -14.22 -8.23
C LEU A 50 -15.96 -14.35 -8.38
N ASN A 51 -16.67 -14.73 -7.31
CA ASN A 51 -18.12 -14.85 -7.33
C ASN A 51 -18.81 -13.52 -7.69
N ALA A 52 -18.37 -12.41 -7.09
CA ALA A 52 -18.94 -11.09 -7.34
C ALA A 52 -18.65 -10.58 -8.76
N ALA A 53 -17.47 -10.86 -9.30
CA ALA A 53 -17.05 -10.39 -10.62
C ALA A 53 -17.45 -11.33 -11.77
N TRP A 54 -17.83 -12.57 -11.49
CA TRP A 54 -18.19 -13.58 -12.49
C TRP A 54 -19.28 -13.10 -13.47
N PRO A 55 -20.39 -12.47 -13.02
CA PRO A 55 -21.41 -11.97 -13.94
C PRO A 55 -20.89 -10.85 -14.85
N ALA A 56 -19.98 -10.01 -14.35
CA ALA A 56 -19.39 -8.93 -15.14
C ALA A 56 -18.48 -9.49 -16.24
N LEU A 57 -17.67 -10.51 -15.95
CA LEU A 57 -16.85 -11.19 -16.96
C LEU A 57 -17.66 -11.82 -18.10
N LEU A 58 -18.78 -12.47 -17.75
CA LEU A 58 -19.67 -13.09 -18.73
C LEU A 58 -20.47 -12.05 -19.52
N GLY A 59 -20.95 -11.01 -18.83
CA GLY A 59 -21.71 -9.93 -19.44
C GLY A 59 -20.86 -9.12 -20.43
N LEU A 60 -19.63 -8.76 -20.09
CA LEU A 60 -18.82 -7.84 -20.89
C LEU A 60 -18.30 -8.44 -22.23
N ARG A 61 -18.58 -9.72 -22.54
CA ARG A 61 -18.14 -10.42 -23.77
C ARG A 61 -19.07 -10.27 -24.99
N GLY A 62 -20.02 -9.33 -24.98
CA GLY A 62 -20.97 -9.11 -26.09
C GLY A 62 -20.47 -8.17 -27.20
N PRO A 63 -20.90 -8.33 -28.47
CA PRO A 63 -20.62 -7.39 -29.54
C PRO A 63 -21.18 -6.00 -29.24
N GLY A 64 -20.36 -4.95 -29.40
CA GLY A 64 -20.74 -3.55 -29.15
C GLY A 64 -20.39 -2.99 -27.76
N ARG A 65 -19.74 -3.76 -26.89
CA ARG A 65 -19.27 -3.30 -25.56
C ARG A 65 -17.81 -2.82 -25.61
N GLU A 66 -17.50 -1.81 -24.79
CA GLU A 66 -16.15 -1.24 -24.70
C GLU A 66 -15.17 -2.29 -24.14
N ARG A 67 -14.23 -2.74 -24.99
CA ARG A 67 -13.22 -3.74 -24.61
C ARG A 67 -12.33 -3.29 -23.44
N GLY A 68 -12.21 -1.98 -23.20
CA GLY A 68 -11.45 -1.41 -22.10
C GLY A 68 -11.94 -1.83 -20.72
N GLU A 69 -13.25 -1.75 -20.47
CA GLU A 69 -13.82 -2.18 -19.18
C GLU A 69 -13.58 -3.67 -18.90
N TRP A 70 -13.71 -4.52 -19.93
CA TRP A 70 -13.43 -5.95 -19.80
C TRP A 70 -11.97 -6.22 -19.43
N HIS A 71 -11.02 -5.53 -20.08
CA HIS A 71 -9.60 -5.65 -19.74
C HIS A 71 -9.33 -5.26 -18.30
N LEU A 72 -9.90 -4.16 -17.81
CA LEU A 72 -9.73 -3.73 -16.41
C LEU A 72 -10.27 -4.80 -15.44
N VAL A 73 -11.47 -5.36 -15.70
CA VAL A 73 -12.02 -6.43 -14.86
C VAL A 73 -11.12 -7.67 -14.86
N VAL A 74 -10.61 -8.09 -16.02
CA VAL A 74 -9.67 -9.22 -16.13
C VAL A 74 -8.40 -8.95 -15.34
N MET A 75 -7.85 -7.75 -15.43
CA MET A 75 -6.64 -7.35 -14.68
C MET A 75 -6.89 -7.35 -13.17
N VAL A 76 -8.02 -6.82 -12.69
CA VAL A 76 -8.37 -6.85 -11.25
C VAL A 76 -8.42 -8.30 -10.76
N LEU A 77 -9.03 -9.19 -11.53
CA LEU A 77 -9.14 -10.60 -11.16
C LEU A 77 -7.81 -11.34 -11.23
N GLY A 78 -7.00 -11.06 -12.25
CA GLY A 78 -5.63 -11.58 -12.33
C GLY A 78 -4.80 -11.15 -11.12
N ALA A 79 -4.86 -9.88 -10.76
CA ALA A 79 -4.16 -9.34 -9.59
C ALA A 79 -4.70 -9.94 -8.27
N ALA A 80 -6.02 -10.14 -8.14
CA ALA A 80 -6.60 -10.81 -6.98
C ALA A 80 -6.12 -12.26 -6.84
N VAL A 81 -6.03 -13.01 -7.95
CA VAL A 81 -5.45 -14.36 -7.96
C VAL A 81 -3.98 -14.33 -7.55
N LEU A 82 -3.19 -13.40 -8.08
CA LEU A 82 -1.78 -13.24 -7.71
C LEU A 82 -1.62 -12.93 -6.21
N ILE A 83 -2.43 -12.05 -5.64
CA ILE A 83 -2.41 -11.77 -4.20
C ILE A 83 -2.72 -13.03 -3.40
N ALA A 84 -3.77 -13.78 -3.74
CA ALA A 84 -4.13 -14.95 -2.96
C ALA A 84 -3.07 -16.07 -3.04
N LEU A 85 -2.56 -16.35 -4.24
CA LEU A 85 -1.60 -17.42 -4.47
C LEU A 85 -0.17 -17.03 -4.11
N GLY A 86 0.21 -15.77 -4.28
CA GLY A 86 1.57 -15.28 -4.04
C GLY A 86 2.03 -15.46 -2.59
N TYR A 87 1.09 -15.43 -1.64
CA TYR A 87 1.38 -15.70 -0.24
C TYR A 87 1.92 -17.13 0.01
N SER A 88 1.74 -18.06 -0.94
CA SER A 88 2.18 -19.45 -0.81
C SER A 88 3.70 -19.62 -0.82
N ALA A 89 4.43 -18.65 -1.38
CA ALA A 89 5.89 -18.60 -1.34
C ALA A 89 6.42 -18.66 0.11
N GLY A 90 5.63 -18.16 1.06
CA GLY A 90 5.95 -18.19 2.47
C GLY A 90 6.07 -19.60 3.06
N PHE A 91 5.60 -20.65 2.38
CA PHE A 91 5.71 -22.05 2.83
C PHE A 91 6.91 -22.80 2.24
N MET A 92 7.74 -22.15 1.41
CA MET A 92 8.84 -22.79 0.69
C MET A 92 10.13 -22.96 1.51
N TYR A 93 10.13 -22.52 2.77
CA TYR A 93 11.24 -22.72 3.71
C TYR A 93 10.74 -23.42 4.98
N GLY A 94 11.66 -24.07 5.69
CA GLY A 94 11.43 -24.71 6.98
C GLY A 94 12.31 -24.11 8.09
N PRO A 95 12.15 -24.57 9.34
CA PRO A 95 12.87 -24.02 10.49
C PRO A 95 14.37 -24.33 10.50
N ARG A 96 14.84 -25.21 9.61
CA ARG A 96 16.26 -25.58 9.45
C ARG A 96 16.77 -25.33 8.03
N SER A 97 16.03 -24.58 7.23
CA SER A 97 16.51 -24.17 5.91
C SER A 97 17.75 -23.30 6.04
N ASN A 98 18.62 -23.34 5.02
CA ASN A 98 19.73 -22.39 4.92
C ASN A 98 19.18 -20.95 4.96
N LEU A 99 19.87 -20.05 5.66
CA LEU A 99 19.40 -18.68 5.86
C LEU A 99 19.22 -17.93 4.54
N ALA A 100 20.12 -18.11 3.56
CA ALA A 100 20.01 -17.49 2.24
C ALA A 100 18.76 -17.97 1.47
N VAL A 101 18.42 -19.26 1.62
CA VAL A 101 17.20 -19.84 1.01
C VAL A 101 15.94 -19.29 1.69
N MET A 102 15.95 -19.18 3.02
CA MET A 102 14.85 -18.57 3.75
C MET A 102 14.68 -17.10 3.35
N ASP A 103 15.77 -16.35 3.28
CA ASP A 103 15.74 -14.92 2.96
C ASP A 103 15.27 -14.66 1.53
N TYR A 104 15.66 -15.50 0.57
CA TYR A 104 15.10 -15.48 -0.79
C TYR A 104 13.57 -15.60 -0.78
N TRP A 105 13.02 -16.64 -0.13
CA TRP A 105 11.57 -16.84 -0.07
C TRP A 105 10.85 -15.81 0.81
N ARG A 106 11.53 -15.23 1.79
CA ARG A 106 11.00 -14.11 2.57
C ARG A 106 10.74 -12.91 1.68
N PHE A 107 11.66 -12.56 0.79
CA PHE A 107 11.47 -11.42 -0.12
C PHE A 107 10.47 -11.69 -1.25
N TRP A 108 10.15 -12.94 -1.57
CA TRP A 108 8.95 -13.24 -2.35
C TRP A 108 7.66 -12.77 -1.67
N ILE A 109 7.62 -12.76 -0.34
CA ILE A 109 6.47 -12.25 0.42
C ILE A 109 6.60 -10.74 0.65
N VAL A 110 7.76 -10.27 1.07
CA VAL A 110 7.93 -8.87 1.49
C VAL A 110 8.01 -7.93 0.28
N HIS A 111 8.75 -8.28 -0.76
CA HIS A 111 8.89 -7.45 -1.95
C HIS A 111 7.87 -7.90 -3.01
N MET A 112 7.90 -9.14 -3.47
CA MET A 112 7.02 -9.53 -4.57
C MET A 112 5.53 -9.50 -4.23
N TRP A 113 5.14 -10.06 -3.08
CA TRP A 113 3.72 -10.08 -2.70
C TRP A 113 3.23 -8.72 -2.22
N VAL A 114 3.91 -8.05 -1.26
CA VAL A 114 3.47 -6.73 -0.77
C VAL A 114 3.70 -5.62 -1.79
N GLU A 115 4.90 -5.49 -2.34
CA GLU A 115 5.24 -4.39 -3.25
C GLU A 115 4.70 -4.67 -4.66
N GLY A 116 5.13 -5.76 -5.28
CA GLY A 116 4.76 -6.06 -6.67
C GLY A 116 3.27 -6.34 -6.89
N MET A 117 2.67 -7.29 -6.17
CA MET A 117 1.31 -7.76 -6.47
C MET A 117 0.22 -6.78 -5.99
N PHE A 118 0.37 -6.17 -4.81
CA PHE A 118 -0.61 -5.17 -4.38
C PHE A 118 -0.54 -3.90 -5.22
N GLU A 119 0.63 -3.41 -5.62
CA GLU A 119 0.72 -2.21 -6.47
C GLU A 119 -0.01 -2.38 -7.81
N VAL A 120 0.11 -3.56 -8.43
CA VAL A 120 -0.65 -3.90 -9.64
C VAL A 120 -2.16 -3.92 -9.34
N PHE A 121 -2.59 -4.59 -8.26
CA PHE A 121 -4.01 -4.65 -7.89
C PHE A 121 -4.59 -3.25 -7.67
N ILE A 122 -3.87 -2.41 -6.94
CA ILE A 122 -4.27 -1.06 -6.58
C ILE A 122 -4.38 -0.19 -7.83
N THR A 123 -3.34 -0.18 -8.68
CA THR A 123 -3.30 0.64 -9.89
C THR A 123 -4.52 0.37 -10.75
N VAL A 124 -4.84 -0.92 -10.95
CA VAL A 124 -5.99 -1.33 -11.77
C VAL A 124 -7.32 -1.00 -11.08
N VAL A 125 -7.44 -1.20 -9.77
CA VAL A 125 -8.68 -0.85 -9.03
C VAL A 125 -8.95 0.65 -9.07
N VAL A 126 -7.93 1.49 -8.89
CA VAL A 126 -8.07 2.95 -8.96
C VAL A 126 -8.46 3.37 -10.39
N ALA A 127 -7.78 2.84 -11.41
CA ALA A 127 -8.13 3.09 -12.80
C ALA A 127 -9.59 2.69 -13.10
N TYR A 128 -10.01 1.51 -12.63
CA TYR A 128 -11.38 1.05 -12.76
C TYR A 128 -12.38 1.99 -12.07
N VAL A 129 -12.12 2.42 -10.83
CA VAL A 129 -12.98 3.37 -10.13
C VAL A 129 -13.10 4.69 -10.90
N PHE A 130 -12.01 5.24 -11.44
CA PHE A 130 -12.05 6.47 -12.22
C PHE A 130 -12.81 6.34 -13.54
N VAL A 131 -12.71 5.19 -14.22
CA VAL A 131 -13.57 4.90 -15.38
C VAL A 131 -15.04 4.86 -14.97
N ARG A 132 -15.38 4.20 -13.85
CA ARG A 132 -16.77 4.13 -13.35
C ARG A 132 -17.32 5.46 -12.87
N LEU A 133 -16.47 6.39 -12.46
CA LEU A 133 -16.83 7.77 -12.12
C LEU A 133 -16.93 8.69 -13.35
N GLY A 134 -16.63 8.18 -14.55
CA GLY A 134 -16.63 8.95 -15.80
C GLY A 134 -15.48 9.95 -15.93
N LEU A 135 -14.38 9.72 -15.20
CA LEU A 135 -13.21 10.59 -15.19
C LEU A 135 -12.15 10.18 -16.22
N LEU A 136 -12.08 8.89 -16.55
CA LEU A 136 -11.16 8.34 -17.53
C LEU A 136 -11.91 7.54 -18.60
N ASP A 137 -11.38 7.56 -19.82
CA ASP A 137 -11.78 6.67 -20.89
C ASP A 137 -11.36 5.22 -20.58
N SER A 138 -12.24 4.26 -20.83
CA SER A 138 -12.02 2.86 -20.45
C SER A 138 -10.86 2.22 -21.23
N GLN A 139 -10.65 2.61 -22.49
CA GLN A 139 -9.61 2.05 -23.34
C GLN A 139 -8.23 2.63 -22.98
N SER A 140 -8.16 3.94 -22.77
CA SER A 140 -6.96 4.61 -22.27
C SER A 140 -6.53 4.06 -20.91
N ALA A 141 -7.47 4.02 -19.94
CA ALA A 141 -7.20 3.50 -18.60
C ALA A 141 -6.71 2.05 -18.61
N ALA A 142 -7.30 1.19 -19.45
CA ALA A 142 -6.86 -0.20 -19.60
C ALA A 142 -5.45 -0.29 -20.20
N SER A 143 -5.16 0.48 -21.26
CA SER A 143 -3.84 0.48 -21.91
C SER A 143 -2.75 0.97 -20.96
N THR A 144 -2.99 2.08 -20.26
CA THR A 144 -2.04 2.64 -19.28
C THR A 144 -1.84 1.66 -18.13
N SER A 145 -2.92 1.09 -17.58
CA SER A 145 -2.79 0.10 -16.50
C SER A 145 -1.98 -1.12 -16.92
N LEU A 146 -2.20 -1.65 -18.14
CA LEU A 146 -1.43 -2.77 -18.68
C LEU A 146 0.05 -2.42 -18.86
N PHE A 147 0.34 -1.26 -19.44
CA PHE A 147 1.70 -0.79 -19.63
C PHE A 147 2.42 -0.62 -18.29
N THR A 148 1.79 0.07 -17.34
CA THR A 148 2.32 0.28 -15.99
C THR A 148 2.55 -1.05 -15.28
N THR A 149 1.59 -1.98 -15.36
CA THR A 149 1.75 -3.35 -14.83
C THR A 149 2.94 -4.08 -15.43
N PHE A 150 3.13 -3.98 -16.75
CA PHE A 150 4.27 -4.60 -17.42
C PHE A 150 5.60 -4.01 -16.93
N VAL A 151 5.74 -2.69 -16.88
CA VAL A 151 6.99 -2.05 -16.44
C VAL A 151 7.30 -2.39 -14.99
N PHE A 152 6.29 -2.33 -14.11
CA PHE A 152 6.45 -2.71 -12.70
C PHE A 152 6.87 -4.16 -12.52
N LEU A 153 6.21 -5.12 -13.19
CA LEU A 153 6.56 -6.53 -13.04
C LEU A 153 7.89 -6.88 -13.71
N PHE A 154 8.22 -6.21 -14.82
CA PHE A 154 9.49 -6.40 -15.52
C PHE A 154 10.68 -5.93 -14.68
N GLY A 155 10.54 -4.81 -13.97
CA GLY A 155 11.51 -4.35 -12.97
C GLY A 155 11.46 -5.18 -11.69
N GLY A 156 10.30 -5.24 -11.04
CA GLY A 156 10.09 -5.81 -9.69
C GLY A 156 10.42 -7.28 -9.53
N ILE A 157 10.04 -8.15 -10.49
CA ILE A 157 10.29 -9.60 -10.37
C ILE A 157 11.80 -9.90 -10.22
N PRO A 158 12.66 -9.50 -11.17
CA PRO A 158 14.11 -9.63 -11.02
C PRO A 158 14.72 -8.59 -10.05
N GLY A 159 14.09 -7.44 -9.85
CA GLY A 159 14.55 -6.36 -8.97
C GLY A 159 14.48 -6.72 -7.48
N MET A 160 13.60 -7.66 -7.09
CA MET A 160 13.57 -8.31 -5.77
C MET A 160 14.96 -8.69 -5.24
N TYR A 161 15.88 -9.08 -6.13
CA TYR A 161 17.25 -9.44 -5.78
C TYR A 161 18.07 -8.33 -5.13
N HIS A 162 17.61 -7.07 -5.16
CA HIS A 162 18.26 -5.98 -4.40
C HIS A 162 18.24 -6.19 -2.88
N HIS A 163 17.36 -7.05 -2.38
CA HIS A 163 17.35 -7.47 -0.99
C HIS A 163 18.36 -8.59 -0.69
N ASN A 164 18.77 -9.31 -1.73
CA ASN A 164 19.62 -10.49 -1.60
C ASN A 164 21.11 -10.20 -1.83
N TYR A 165 21.51 -8.99 -2.23
CA TYR A 165 22.91 -8.65 -2.57
C TYR A 165 23.95 -9.22 -1.62
N PHE A 166 23.71 -9.07 -0.33
CA PHE A 166 24.64 -9.41 0.74
C PHE A 166 24.07 -10.49 1.69
N SER A 167 23.26 -11.41 1.14
CA SER A 167 22.61 -12.51 1.88
C SER A 167 23.24 -13.89 1.64
N GLY A 168 24.46 -13.92 1.07
CA GLY A 168 25.16 -15.17 0.72
C GLY A 168 24.86 -15.68 -0.69
N THR A 169 24.40 -14.81 -1.59
CA THR A 169 24.10 -15.15 -2.99
C THR A 169 25.27 -14.88 -3.94
N PRO A 170 25.33 -15.55 -5.11
CA PRO A 170 26.36 -15.30 -6.11
C PRO A 170 26.28 -13.90 -6.74
N THR A 171 27.39 -13.40 -7.29
CA THR A 171 27.50 -12.06 -7.90
C THR A 171 26.47 -11.77 -9.00
N MET A 172 26.00 -12.79 -9.73
CA MET A 172 24.94 -12.61 -10.73
C MET A 172 23.65 -12.02 -10.14
N ILE A 173 23.32 -12.35 -8.88
CA ILE A 173 22.14 -11.83 -8.18
C ILE A 173 22.30 -10.34 -7.91
N VAL A 174 23.51 -9.90 -7.57
CA VAL A 174 23.84 -8.47 -7.39
C VAL A 174 23.66 -7.71 -8.71
N ALA A 175 24.16 -8.25 -9.82
CA ALA A 175 24.04 -7.61 -11.13
C ALA A 175 22.58 -7.51 -11.59
N VAL A 176 21.82 -8.61 -11.50
CA VAL A 176 20.41 -8.64 -11.91
C VAL A 176 19.60 -7.70 -11.01
N GLY A 177 19.72 -7.82 -9.69
CA GLY A 177 18.98 -6.97 -8.76
C GLY A 177 19.24 -5.49 -9.04
N ALA A 178 20.50 -5.08 -9.21
CA ALA A 178 20.85 -3.69 -9.44
C ALA A 178 20.30 -3.12 -10.75
N CYS A 179 20.37 -3.88 -11.84
CA CYS A 179 19.88 -3.42 -13.13
C CYS A 179 18.36 -3.31 -13.15
N PHE A 180 17.66 -4.30 -12.61
CA PHE A 180 16.20 -4.35 -12.73
C PHE A 180 15.48 -3.51 -11.67
N SER A 181 15.99 -3.43 -10.44
CA SER A 181 15.40 -2.55 -9.43
C SER A 181 15.59 -1.07 -9.74
N ALA A 182 16.60 -0.70 -10.54
CA ALA A 182 16.72 0.65 -11.07
C ALA A 182 15.58 1.00 -12.06
N LEU A 183 15.04 0.01 -12.78
CA LEU A 183 13.91 0.21 -13.69
C LEU A 183 12.60 0.45 -12.94
N GLU A 184 12.48 -0.05 -11.71
CA GLU A 184 11.30 0.17 -10.86
C GLU A 184 11.09 1.65 -10.53
N VAL A 185 12.16 2.46 -10.51
CA VAL A 185 12.06 3.90 -10.24
C VAL A 185 11.47 4.68 -11.41
N VAL A 186 11.52 4.13 -12.64
CA VAL A 186 11.05 4.83 -13.84
C VAL A 186 9.53 5.10 -13.77
N PRO A 187 8.65 4.12 -13.51
CA PRO A 187 7.23 4.37 -13.26
C PRO A 187 6.97 5.35 -12.10
N LEU A 188 7.75 5.25 -11.02
CA LEU A 188 7.57 6.09 -9.83
C LEU A 188 7.83 7.57 -10.12
N ALA A 189 8.83 7.85 -10.95
CA ALA A 189 9.12 9.20 -11.43
C ALA A 189 8.00 9.73 -12.33
N LEU A 190 7.38 8.87 -13.15
CA LEU A 190 6.28 9.24 -14.04
C LEU A 190 4.98 9.53 -13.27
N MET A 191 4.70 8.79 -12.18
CA MET A 191 3.57 9.07 -11.30
C MET A 191 3.64 10.45 -10.61
N GLY A 192 4.85 10.99 -10.42
CA GLY A 192 5.03 12.37 -9.96
C GLY A 192 4.42 13.41 -10.90
N PHE A 193 4.35 13.12 -12.21
CA PHE A 193 3.68 13.99 -13.19
C PHE A 193 2.17 13.76 -13.20
N GLU A 194 1.69 12.54 -12.97
CA GLU A 194 0.25 12.24 -12.77
C GLU A 194 -0.33 12.96 -11.56
N ALA A 195 0.49 13.25 -10.52
CA ALA A 195 0.10 14.08 -9.38
C ALA A 195 -0.48 15.46 -9.81
N SER A 196 0.03 16.02 -10.92
CA SER A 196 -0.45 17.29 -11.48
C SER A 196 -1.81 17.17 -12.17
N GLU A 197 -2.18 15.98 -12.67
CA GLU A 197 -3.51 15.71 -13.24
C GLU A 197 -4.59 15.66 -12.15
N TYR A 198 -4.24 15.36 -10.91
CA TYR A 198 -5.19 15.50 -9.79
C TYR A 198 -5.56 16.96 -9.51
N ALA A 199 -4.76 17.94 -9.92
CA ALA A 199 -5.17 19.35 -9.91
C ALA A 199 -6.30 19.61 -10.93
N ALA A 200 -6.28 18.89 -12.06
CA ALA A 200 -7.34 18.94 -13.07
C ALA A 200 -8.69 18.41 -12.53
N ILE A 201 -8.70 17.59 -11.47
CA ILE A 201 -9.95 17.19 -10.78
C ILE A 201 -10.56 18.36 -10.00
N GLU A 202 -9.76 19.25 -9.41
CA GLU A 202 -10.26 20.48 -8.79
C GLU A 202 -10.81 21.44 -9.84
N GLU A 203 -10.14 21.56 -10.99
CA GLU A 203 -10.64 22.32 -12.13
C GLU A 203 -11.92 21.71 -12.74
N ALA A 204 -12.00 20.38 -12.83
CA ALA A 204 -13.18 19.67 -13.29
C ALA A 204 -14.36 19.81 -12.30
N ALA A 205 -14.09 19.82 -10.99
CA ALA A 205 -15.09 20.07 -9.95
C ALA A 205 -15.58 21.53 -9.93
N ALA A 206 -14.82 22.47 -10.50
CA ALA A 206 -15.21 23.87 -10.68
C ALA A 206 -16.16 24.09 -11.87
N ARG A 207 -16.34 23.09 -12.77
CA ARG A 207 -17.29 23.19 -13.89
C ARG A 207 -18.75 23.14 -13.41
N PRO A 208 -19.65 23.98 -13.96
CA PRO A 208 -21.08 23.90 -13.65
C PRO A 208 -21.63 22.51 -13.98
N GLY A 209 -22.14 21.78 -12.97
CA GLY A 209 -22.66 20.41 -13.09
C GLY A 209 -21.81 19.31 -12.41
N SER A 210 -20.54 19.57 -12.11
CA SER A 210 -19.59 18.58 -11.54
C SER A 210 -19.34 18.75 -10.04
N ARG A 211 -20.13 19.57 -9.35
CA ARG A 211 -19.92 19.90 -7.92
C ARG A 211 -20.02 18.69 -6.98
N TRP A 212 -20.60 17.58 -7.44
CA TRP A 212 -20.66 16.31 -6.73
C TRP A 212 -19.27 15.70 -6.47
N LEU A 213 -18.28 16.00 -7.32
CA LEU A 213 -16.88 15.55 -7.16
C LEU A 213 -16.23 16.08 -5.89
N LEU A 214 -16.66 17.23 -5.37
CA LEU A 214 -16.18 17.77 -4.09
C LEU A 214 -16.47 16.84 -2.91
N LYS A 215 -17.49 15.97 -3.01
CA LYS A 215 -17.77 14.94 -1.99
C LYS A 215 -16.65 13.90 -1.87
N TYR A 216 -15.86 13.71 -2.93
CA TYR A 216 -14.74 12.77 -2.99
C TYR A 216 -13.40 13.44 -2.69
N ARG A 217 -13.37 14.75 -2.41
CA ARG A 217 -12.13 15.51 -2.22
C ARG A 217 -11.15 14.86 -1.22
N PRO A 218 -11.54 14.43 0.00
CA PRO A 218 -10.60 13.79 0.92
C PRO A 218 -10.01 12.48 0.38
N ILE A 219 -10.77 11.74 -0.44
CA ILE A 219 -10.31 10.50 -1.08
C ILE A 219 -9.31 10.84 -2.19
N VAL A 220 -9.61 11.86 -3.00
CA VAL A 220 -8.69 12.37 -4.03
C VAL A 220 -7.40 12.89 -3.40
N ASP A 221 -7.47 13.58 -2.27
CA ASP A 221 -6.31 14.04 -1.52
C ASP A 221 -5.43 12.86 -1.06
N CYS A 222 -6.02 11.72 -0.64
CA CYS A 222 -5.23 10.51 -0.37
C CYS A 222 -4.43 10.06 -1.60
N PHE A 223 -5.02 10.02 -2.80
CA PHE A 223 -4.27 9.64 -4.01
C PHE A 223 -3.15 10.62 -4.35
N ARG A 224 -3.34 11.93 -4.10
CA ARG A 224 -2.27 12.93 -4.22
C ARG A 224 -1.11 12.66 -3.27
N TYR A 225 -1.42 12.34 -2.00
CA TYR A 225 -0.41 11.96 -1.02
C TYR A 225 0.31 10.68 -1.39
N VAL A 226 -0.41 9.68 -1.89
CA VAL A 226 0.17 8.42 -2.39
C VAL A 226 1.16 8.71 -3.51
N ALA A 227 0.80 9.53 -4.50
CA ALA A 227 1.70 9.90 -5.59
C ALA A 227 2.97 10.62 -5.08
N PHE A 228 2.83 11.55 -4.12
CA PHE A 228 3.96 12.20 -3.47
C PHE A 228 4.88 11.19 -2.77
N TRP A 229 4.32 10.29 -1.96
CA TRP A 229 5.11 9.29 -1.23
C TRP A 229 5.66 8.20 -2.13
N ASN A 230 5.05 7.94 -3.28
CA ASN A 230 5.62 7.01 -4.24
C ASN A 230 6.88 7.61 -4.87
N LEU A 231 6.85 8.90 -5.21
CA LEU A 231 8.04 9.61 -5.69
C LEU A 231 9.12 9.75 -4.59
N VAL A 232 8.76 10.21 -3.39
CA VAL A 232 9.73 10.54 -2.33
C VAL A 232 10.13 9.32 -1.51
N GLY A 233 9.14 8.55 -1.05
CA GLY A 233 9.32 7.38 -0.19
C GLY A 233 9.87 6.18 -0.93
N ALA A 234 9.20 5.73 -1.99
CA ALA A 234 9.67 4.59 -2.79
C ALA A 234 10.78 4.99 -3.78
N GLY A 235 10.58 6.06 -4.56
CA GLY A 235 11.53 6.51 -5.58
C GLY A 235 12.84 7.07 -5.00
N PHE A 236 12.79 8.26 -4.40
CA PHE A 236 14.00 8.96 -3.92
C PHE A 236 14.69 8.22 -2.77
N LEU A 237 13.98 7.92 -1.67
CA LEU A 237 14.57 7.25 -0.52
C LEU A 237 14.92 5.79 -0.79
N GLY A 238 14.16 5.10 -1.65
CA GLY A 238 14.48 3.73 -2.07
C GLY A 238 15.70 3.68 -2.99
N PHE A 239 15.76 4.54 -4.01
CA PHE A 239 16.91 4.56 -4.91
C PHE A 239 18.20 5.00 -4.22
N LEU A 240 18.12 5.85 -3.19
CA LEU A 240 19.28 6.22 -2.36
C LEU A 240 20.01 5.00 -1.80
N ILE A 241 19.25 3.98 -1.38
CA ILE A 241 19.79 2.75 -0.79
C ILE A 241 19.84 1.58 -1.79
N ASN A 242 19.56 1.79 -3.08
CA ASN A 242 19.42 0.71 -4.05
C ASN A 242 20.73 0.26 -4.73
N PRO A 243 21.62 1.14 -5.21
CA PRO A 243 22.86 0.71 -5.86
C PRO A 243 23.71 -0.16 -4.92
N PRO A 244 24.30 -1.28 -5.39
CA PRO A 244 25.06 -2.19 -4.53
C PRO A 244 26.15 -1.49 -3.69
N ILE A 245 26.86 -0.53 -4.28
CA ILE A 245 27.90 0.23 -3.58
C ILE A 245 27.34 1.13 -2.48
N SER A 246 26.13 1.67 -2.67
CA SER A 246 25.43 2.44 -1.65
C SER A 246 24.94 1.52 -0.54
N LEU A 247 24.21 0.46 -0.91
CA LEU A 247 23.62 -0.49 0.03
C LEU A 247 24.68 -1.20 0.88
N TYR A 248 25.89 -1.43 0.34
CA TYR A 248 27.01 -2.03 1.08
C TYR A 248 27.30 -1.31 2.41
N TYR A 249 27.19 0.03 2.44
CA TYR A 249 27.41 0.83 3.66
C TYR A 249 26.11 1.18 4.41
N MET A 250 24.96 1.09 3.75
CA MET A 250 23.67 1.56 4.27
C MET A 250 22.74 0.43 4.75
N GLN A 251 23.04 -0.83 4.43
CA GLN A 251 22.16 -1.96 4.72
C GLN A 251 21.89 -2.13 6.23
N GLY A 252 20.61 -2.23 6.55
CA GLY A 252 20.14 -2.36 7.93
C GLY A 252 20.32 -1.08 8.77
N GLY A 253 20.58 0.06 8.14
CA GLY A 253 20.67 1.36 8.79
C GLY A 253 19.35 2.12 8.84
N TYR A 254 19.40 3.33 9.41
CA TYR A 254 18.24 4.21 9.52
C TYR A 254 17.71 4.74 8.17
N LEU A 255 18.51 4.72 7.09
CA LEU A 255 18.00 5.06 5.75
C LEU A 255 17.01 4.02 5.23
N THR A 256 17.18 2.74 5.58
CA THR A 256 16.17 1.70 5.32
C THR A 256 14.87 2.01 6.06
N LEU A 257 14.94 2.55 7.30
CA LEU A 257 13.75 2.98 8.04
C LEU A 257 13.08 4.20 7.42
N SER A 258 13.85 5.17 6.92
CA SER A 258 13.32 6.33 6.19
C SER A 258 12.54 5.91 4.95
N HIS A 259 13.14 5.04 4.13
CA HIS A 259 12.48 4.46 2.97
C HIS A 259 11.24 3.63 3.38
N SER A 260 11.35 2.74 4.36
CA SER A 260 10.23 1.88 4.75
C SER A 260 9.02 2.67 5.26
N HIS A 261 9.22 3.72 6.06
CA HIS A 261 8.12 4.57 6.52
C HIS A 261 7.52 5.39 5.37
N GLY A 262 8.37 5.94 4.49
CA GLY A 262 7.92 6.70 3.32
C GLY A 262 7.16 5.85 2.30
N ALA A 263 7.61 4.62 2.05
CA ALA A 263 7.00 3.69 1.09
C ALA A 263 5.81 2.95 1.70
N LEU A 264 6.02 2.18 2.79
CA LEU A 264 4.97 1.31 3.33
C LEU A 264 3.76 2.10 3.83
N TRP A 265 3.99 3.11 4.68
CA TRP A 265 2.89 3.93 5.17
C TRP A 265 2.47 4.98 4.14
N GLY A 266 3.41 5.67 3.51
CA GLY A 266 3.10 6.79 2.62
C GLY A 266 2.39 6.37 1.34
N VAL A 267 2.72 5.21 0.78
CA VAL A 267 2.04 4.63 -0.39
C VAL A 267 0.88 3.76 0.10
N TYR A 268 1.17 2.58 0.67
CA TYR A 268 0.11 1.60 0.97
C TYR A 268 -0.79 2.02 2.13
N GLY A 269 -0.25 2.63 3.19
CA GLY A 269 -1.05 3.09 4.33
C GLY A 269 -2.04 4.19 3.97
N VAL A 270 -1.57 5.26 3.31
CA VAL A 270 -2.44 6.37 2.88
C VAL A 270 -3.46 5.91 1.84
N LEU A 271 -3.05 5.04 0.93
CA LEU A 271 -3.96 4.43 -0.04
C LEU A 271 -5.03 3.59 0.63
N ALA A 272 -4.68 2.71 1.58
CA ALA A 272 -5.64 1.89 2.30
C ALA A 272 -6.70 2.77 3.01
N ILE A 273 -6.27 3.89 3.59
CA ILE A 273 -7.19 4.90 4.15
C ILE A 273 -8.09 5.47 3.04
N GLY A 274 -7.53 5.85 1.89
CA GLY A 274 -8.30 6.35 0.73
C GLY A 274 -9.37 5.36 0.25
N LEU A 275 -9.02 4.08 0.09
CA LEU A 275 -9.95 3.03 -0.31
C LEU A 275 -11.02 2.75 0.76
N CYS A 276 -10.66 2.73 2.04
CA CYS A 276 -11.62 2.62 3.14
C CYS A 276 -12.62 3.78 3.13
N LEU A 277 -12.15 5.03 2.93
CA LEU A 277 -13.01 6.20 2.80
C LEU A 277 -13.91 6.10 1.56
N LEU A 278 -13.39 5.55 0.44
CA LEU A 278 -14.20 5.30 -0.74
C LEU A 278 -15.32 4.30 -0.46
N VAL A 279 -15.03 3.18 0.20
CA VAL A 279 -16.05 2.18 0.59
C VAL A 279 -17.10 2.81 1.51
N LEU A 280 -16.69 3.59 2.53
CA LEU A 280 -17.60 4.31 3.40
C LEU A 280 -18.50 5.28 2.62
N ARG A 281 -17.93 6.02 1.66
CA ARG A 281 -18.69 6.95 0.81
C ARG A 281 -19.69 6.22 -0.09
N LEU A 282 -19.30 5.08 -0.66
CA LEU A 282 -20.17 4.28 -1.53
C LEU A 282 -21.27 3.55 -0.74
N SER A 283 -21.05 3.26 0.54
CA SER A 283 -22.07 2.66 1.40
C SER A 283 -23.23 3.61 1.73
N ASP A 284 -22.99 4.92 1.72
CA ASP A 284 -24.01 5.94 1.94
C ASP A 284 -23.70 7.21 1.11
N LEU A 285 -24.27 7.25 -0.09
CA LEU A 285 -24.12 8.38 -1.03
C LEU A 285 -24.84 9.66 -0.56
N ARG A 286 -25.79 9.53 0.39
CA ARG A 286 -26.61 10.64 0.88
C ARG A 286 -25.97 11.33 2.09
N ALA A 287 -25.11 10.64 2.83
CA ALA A 287 -24.40 11.20 3.98
C ALA A 287 -23.64 12.49 3.64
N ALA A 288 -24.02 13.58 4.30
CA ALA A 288 -23.25 14.82 4.30
C ALA A 288 -22.07 14.68 5.28
N TRP A 289 -20.85 14.72 4.76
CA TRP A 289 -19.64 14.64 5.57
C TRP A 289 -19.17 16.04 5.95
N ASN A 290 -18.90 16.27 7.23
CA ASN A 290 -18.06 17.39 7.63
C ASN A 290 -16.60 17.00 7.39
N THR A 291 -16.04 17.43 6.27
CA THR A 291 -14.69 17.01 5.85
C THR A 291 -13.59 17.79 6.54
N ALA A 292 -13.87 18.83 7.34
CA ALA A 292 -12.83 19.67 7.92
C ALA A 292 -11.87 18.86 8.83
N VAL A 293 -12.43 18.09 9.75
CA VAL A 293 -11.65 17.24 10.68
C VAL A 293 -10.89 16.16 9.91
N LEU A 294 -11.56 15.50 8.94
CA LEU A 294 -10.94 14.48 8.10
C LEU A 294 -9.77 15.05 7.28
N SER A 295 -9.96 16.16 6.57
CA SER A 295 -8.94 16.78 5.74
C SER A 295 -7.75 17.28 6.56
N TRP A 296 -7.97 17.86 7.74
CA TRP A 296 -6.88 18.22 8.64
C TRP A 296 -6.17 16.99 9.20
N GLY A 297 -6.91 15.94 9.57
CA GLY A 297 -6.35 14.68 10.02
C GLY A 297 -5.40 14.08 9.00
N LEU A 298 -5.83 13.97 7.73
CA LEU A 298 -5.01 13.46 6.63
C LEU A 298 -3.76 14.32 6.39
N ARG A 299 -3.86 15.66 6.47
CA ARG A 299 -2.71 16.56 6.35
C ARG A 299 -1.71 16.37 7.47
N LEU A 300 -2.17 16.31 8.72
CA LEU A 300 -1.31 16.11 9.88
C LEU A 300 -0.66 14.73 9.88
N MET A 301 -1.37 13.70 9.42
CA MET A 301 -0.79 12.37 9.21
C MET A 301 0.41 12.43 8.24
N ASN A 302 0.24 13.07 7.09
CA ASN A 302 1.31 13.21 6.08
C ASN A 302 2.45 14.10 6.57
N LEU A 303 2.13 15.22 7.21
CA LEU A 303 3.13 16.10 7.80
C LEU A 303 3.92 15.40 8.91
N GLY A 304 3.25 14.66 9.79
CA GLY A 304 3.88 13.90 10.86
C GLY A 304 4.82 12.81 10.32
N MET A 305 4.42 12.14 9.23
CA MET A 305 5.31 11.21 8.53
C MET A 305 6.54 11.90 7.95
N PHE A 306 6.35 13.03 7.27
CA PHE A 306 7.46 13.82 6.74
C PHE A 306 8.42 14.27 7.85
N LEU A 307 7.89 14.77 8.96
CA LEU A 307 8.68 15.22 10.10
C LEU A 307 9.45 14.08 10.76
N GLN A 308 8.86 12.91 11.01
CA GLN A 308 9.59 11.81 11.64
C GLN A 308 10.74 11.30 10.76
N ILE A 309 10.56 11.30 9.43
CA ILE A 309 11.60 10.90 8.49
C ILE A 309 12.71 11.95 8.48
N PHE A 310 12.40 13.20 8.17
CA PHE A 310 13.42 14.22 7.87
C PHE A 310 14.02 14.90 9.11
N LEU A 311 13.33 14.93 10.25
CA LEU A 311 13.92 15.43 11.51
C LEU A 311 14.71 14.38 12.27
N SER A 312 14.52 13.08 11.97
CA SER A 312 15.09 12.00 12.76
C SER A 312 15.72 10.89 11.90
N LEU A 313 14.91 10.05 11.26
CA LEU A 313 15.39 8.80 10.64
C LEU A 313 16.43 9.09 9.55
N PHE A 314 16.17 10.06 8.67
CA PHE A 314 17.02 10.38 7.54
C PHE A 314 18.36 10.99 7.98
N PRO A 315 18.42 12.03 8.84
CA PRO A 315 19.69 12.53 9.38
C PRO A 315 20.52 11.47 10.14
N ILE A 316 19.87 10.63 10.96
CA ILE A 316 20.56 9.52 11.65
C ILE A 316 21.13 8.55 10.63
N GLY A 317 20.35 8.23 9.59
CA GLY A 317 20.76 7.35 8.50
C GLY A 317 21.97 7.86 7.73
N LEU A 318 22.01 9.14 7.38
CA LEU A 318 23.17 9.76 6.74
C LEU A 318 24.41 9.71 7.64
N TYR A 319 24.26 10.03 8.93
CA TYR A 319 25.36 9.96 9.89
C TYR A 319 25.88 8.52 10.04
N GLN A 320 24.96 7.55 10.12
CA GLN A 320 25.29 6.14 10.23
C GLN A 320 26.00 5.61 8.97
N ALA A 321 25.54 6.00 7.78
CA ALA A 321 26.18 5.65 6.50
C ALA A 321 27.59 6.24 6.39
N TRP A 322 27.77 7.49 6.82
CA TRP A 322 29.09 8.12 6.87
C TRP A 322 30.05 7.37 7.81
N VAL A 323 29.60 7.00 9.01
CA VAL A 323 30.41 6.20 9.94
C VAL A 323 30.73 4.82 9.38
N ALA A 324 29.78 4.17 8.70
CA ALA A 324 30.00 2.87 8.08
C ALA A 324 31.08 2.94 6.97
N ALA A 325 31.08 4.02 6.18
CA ALA A 325 32.05 4.24 5.12
C ALA A 325 33.42 4.70 5.63
N ALA A 326 33.48 5.54 6.67
CA ALA A 326 34.71 6.11 7.20
C ALA A 326 35.45 5.18 8.18
N HIS A 327 34.71 4.31 8.87
CA HIS A 327 35.25 3.43 9.90
C HIS A 327 34.95 1.98 9.57
N ASP A 328 33.73 1.51 9.85
CA ASP A 328 33.28 0.15 9.55
C ASP A 328 31.78 -0.01 9.90
N CYS A 329 31.13 -1.03 9.32
CA CYS A 329 29.74 -1.37 9.62
C CYS A 329 29.49 -1.68 11.10
N TRP A 330 30.40 -2.39 11.78
CA TRP A 330 30.24 -2.72 13.22
C TRP A 330 30.19 -1.46 14.08
N ARG A 331 30.99 -0.43 13.73
CA ARG A 331 31.04 0.84 14.46
C ARG A 331 29.75 1.63 14.24
N ALA A 332 29.21 1.59 13.01
CA ALA A 332 27.93 2.21 12.66
C ALA A 332 26.73 1.60 13.43
N ARG A 333 26.88 0.40 13.99
CA ARG A 333 25.85 -0.33 14.75
C ARG A 333 26.15 -0.44 16.24
N SER A 334 27.21 0.20 16.71
CA SER A 334 27.65 0.09 18.10
C SER A 334 26.72 0.83 19.06
N GLY A 335 26.71 0.38 20.32
CA GLY A 335 26.03 1.07 21.41
C GLY A 335 26.53 2.51 21.59
N ASP A 336 27.81 2.76 21.36
CA ASP A 336 28.42 4.10 21.49
C ASP A 336 27.82 5.10 20.50
N LEU A 337 27.65 4.71 19.23
CA LEU A 337 27.04 5.59 18.22
C LEU A 337 25.58 5.85 18.57
N HIS A 338 24.83 4.79 18.87
CA HIS A 338 23.41 4.91 19.18
C HIS A 338 23.12 5.58 20.53
N GLY A 339 24.08 5.56 21.46
CA GLY A 339 24.06 6.23 22.76
C GLY A 339 24.63 7.65 22.72
N SER A 340 25.26 8.07 21.62
CA SER A 340 25.82 9.41 21.49
C SER A 340 24.75 10.50 21.64
N ALA A 341 25.14 11.63 22.24
CA ALA A 341 24.24 12.76 22.46
C ALA A 341 23.65 13.33 21.14
N ALA A 342 24.38 13.24 20.04
CA ALA A 342 23.88 13.66 18.72
C ALA A 342 22.73 12.76 18.24
N VAL A 343 22.92 11.43 18.23
CA VAL A 343 21.90 10.48 17.80
C VAL A 343 20.70 10.50 18.74
N GLN A 344 20.91 10.63 20.05
CA GLN A 344 19.81 10.73 21.02
C GLN A 344 18.96 11.99 20.83
N ARG A 345 19.57 13.15 20.51
CA ARG A 345 18.81 14.37 20.18
C ARG A 345 17.97 14.21 18.91
N LEU A 346 18.52 13.59 17.87
CA LEU A 346 17.76 13.29 16.65
C LEU A 346 16.63 12.30 16.91
N LYS A 347 16.85 11.26 17.74
CA LYS A 347 15.80 10.33 18.18
C LYS A 347 14.69 11.06 18.95
N LEU A 348 15.04 11.99 19.84
CA LEU A 348 14.04 12.79 20.56
C LEU A 348 13.26 13.72 19.62
N GLY A 349 13.93 14.30 18.62
CA GLY A 349 13.29 15.11 17.58
C GLY A 349 12.19 14.36 16.82
N ARG A 350 12.26 13.02 16.76
CA ARG A 350 11.21 12.17 16.19
C ARG A 350 9.85 12.38 16.85
N ALA A 351 9.82 12.68 18.15
CA ALA A 351 8.58 12.83 18.91
C ALA A 351 7.66 13.92 18.33
N ALA A 352 8.21 14.96 17.69
CA ALA A 352 7.42 15.98 17.01
C ALA A 352 6.66 15.39 15.81
N GLY A 353 7.30 14.53 15.01
CA GLY A 353 6.67 13.83 13.89
C GLY A 353 5.66 12.78 14.37
N ASP A 354 6.05 11.95 15.34
CA ASP A 354 5.19 10.90 15.89
C ASP A 354 3.92 11.51 16.53
N GLY A 355 4.06 12.59 17.30
CA GLY A 355 2.93 13.29 17.92
C GLY A 355 1.99 13.94 16.90
N THR A 356 2.54 14.54 15.84
CA THR A 356 1.75 15.14 14.75
C THR A 356 0.98 14.06 13.98
N LEU A 357 1.61 12.92 13.68
CA LEU A 357 0.98 11.80 13.00
C LEU A 357 -0.12 11.17 13.86
N ALA A 358 0.14 10.97 15.16
CA ALA A 358 -0.83 10.44 16.10
C ALA A 358 -2.07 11.35 16.24
N LEU A 359 -1.87 12.66 16.35
CA LEU A 359 -2.97 13.62 16.37
C LEU A 359 -3.81 13.54 15.08
N GLY A 360 -3.16 13.49 13.92
CA GLY A 360 -3.85 13.33 12.64
C GLY A 360 -4.67 12.03 12.59
N MET A 361 -4.09 10.92 13.05
CA MET A 361 -4.78 9.62 13.11
C MET A 361 -5.99 9.66 14.04
N LEU A 362 -5.90 10.30 15.21
CA LEU A 362 -7.01 10.48 16.13
C LEU A 362 -8.14 11.30 15.50
N MET A 363 -7.83 12.33 14.71
CA MET A 363 -8.84 13.11 13.99
C MET A 363 -9.58 12.28 12.93
N VAL A 364 -8.86 11.45 12.17
CA VAL A 364 -9.48 10.53 11.19
C VAL A 364 -10.33 9.48 11.90
N LEU A 365 -9.84 8.89 12.99
CA LEU A 365 -10.59 7.93 13.79
C LEU A 365 -11.85 8.55 14.40
N PHE A 366 -11.75 9.78 14.92
CA PHE A 366 -12.89 10.53 15.43
C PHE A 366 -13.95 10.74 14.34
N PHE A 367 -13.53 11.13 13.13
CA PHE A 367 -14.46 11.27 12.00
C PHE A 367 -15.18 9.95 11.66
N VAL A 368 -14.44 8.84 11.60
CA VAL A 368 -15.03 7.51 11.31
C VAL A 368 -15.97 7.08 12.43
N ALA A 369 -15.60 7.29 13.69
CA ALA A 369 -16.43 6.98 14.85
C ALA A 369 -17.72 7.82 14.87
N GLU A 370 -17.62 9.12 14.60
CA GLU A 370 -18.77 10.01 14.49
C GLU A 370 -19.72 9.56 13.38
N LEU A 371 -19.18 9.18 12.22
CA LEU A 371 -19.98 8.65 11.11
C LEU A 371 -20.69 7.34 11.50
N ALA A 372 -19.98 6.43 12.15
CA ALA A 372 -20.55 5.16 12.60
C ALA A 372 -21.67 5.36 13.62
N VAL A 373 -21.48 6.25 14.61
CA VAL A 373 -22.50 6.59 15.61
C VAL A 373 -23.74 7.20 14.94
N ARG A 374 -23.55 8.12 13.99
CA ARG A 374 -24.67 8.72 13.24
C ARG A 374 -25.45 7.68 12.44
N GLN A 375 -24.79 6.69 11.83
CA GLN A 375 -25.45 5.61 11.11
C GLN A 375 -26.22 4.66 12.03
N LEU A 376 -25.68 4.37 13.21
CA LEU A 376 -26.34 3.54 14.21
C LEU A 376 -27.58 4.23 14.78
N LEU A 377 -27.46 5.50 15.20
CA LEU A 377 -28.59 6.27 15.75
C LEU A 377 -29.62 6.64 14.67
N GLY A 378 -29.19 6.92 13.44
CA GLY A 378 -30.08 7.22 12.31
C GLY A 378 -30.91 6.03 11.83
N ARG A 379 -30.47 4.79 12.11
CA ARG A 379 -31.23 3.57 11.81
C ARG A 379 -32.42 3.35 12.73
N GLU A 380 -32.47 3.96 13.92
CA GLU A 380 -33.63 3.88 14.80
C GLU A 380 -34.81 4.75 14.32
N GLY A 381 -34.58 5.72 13.43
CA GLY A 381 -35.61 6.59 12.87
C GLY A 381 -36.18 6.15 11.51
N LEU A 382 -35.60 5.14 10.85
CA LEU A 382 -36.04 4.65 9.54
C LEU A 382 -36.50 3.20 9.65
N GLY A 383 -37.69 3.02 10.22
CA GLY A 383 -38.44 1.78 10.07
C GLY A 383 -38.63 1.45 8.59
N ARG A 384 -38.25 0.23 8.20
CA ARG A 384 -38.72 -0.52 7.02
C ARG A 384 -39.09 0.33 5.78
N ALA A 385 -38.11 0.95 5.12
CA ALA A 385 -38.31 1.35 3.71
C ALA A 385 -37.90 0.16 2.82
N GLY A 386 -38.90 -0.54 2.29
CA GLY A 386 -38.71 -1.71 1.41
C GLY A 386 -38.00 -1.37 0.07
N PRO A 387 -37.61 -2.40 -0.69
CA PRO A 387 -36.70 -2.29 -1.85
C PRO A 387 -37.22 -1.47 -3.06
N GLY A 388 -38.43 -0.92 -3.03
CA GLY A 388 -39.05 -0.24 -4.18
C GLY A 388 -38.51 1.16 -4.54
N LEU A 389 -37.67 1.78 -3.70
CA LEU A 389 -37.17 3.15 -3.94
C LEU A 389 -35.91 3.21 -4.81
N LEU A 390 -35.16 2.11 -4.94
CA LEU A 390 -33.96 2.04 -5.78
C LEU A 390 -34.31 1.96 -7.27
N GLU A 391 -35.35 1.21 -7.64
CA GLU A 391 -35.82 1.13 -9.03
C GLU A 391 -36.34 2.48 -9.56
N GLY A 392 -37.04 3.25 -8.72
CA GLY A 392 -37.55 4.57 -9.10
C GLY A 392 -36.47 5.60 -9.38
N GLN A 393 -35.36 5.59 -8.63
CA GLN A 393 -34.28 6.55 -8.78
C GLN A 393 -33.33 6.21 -9.94
N VAL A 394 -33.06 4.92 -10.16
CA VAL A 394 -32.29 4.46 -11.34
C VAL A 394 -33.09 4.70 -12.62
N ALA A 395 -34.38 4.38 -12.64
CA ALA A 395 -35.24 4.64 -13.80
C ALA A 395 -35.43 6.14 -14.08
N HIS A 396 -35.31 7.02 -13.07
CA HIS A 396 -35.34 8.46 -13.28
C HIS A 396 -34.01 8.98 -13.85
N ALA A 397 -32.88 8.46 -13.37
CA ALA A 397 -31.54 8.80 -13.88
C ALA A 397 -31.31 8.30 -15.32
N CYS A 398 -31.74 7.08 -15.67
CA CYS A 398 -31.66 6.57 -17.03
C CYS A 398 -32.51 7.40 -18.01
N ARG A 399 -33.70 7.85 -17.58
CA ARG A 399 -34.57 8.75 -18.36
C ARG A 399 -33.98 10.14 -18.57
N GLN A 400 -33.24 10.68 -17.59
CA GLN A 400 -32.55 11.97 -17.77
C GLN A 400 -31.29 11.86 -18.65
N ALA A 401 -30.67 10.67 -18.71
CA ALA A 401 -29.47 10.42 -19.51
C ALA A 401 -29.76 9.89 -20.94
N GLY A 402 -31.03 9.78 -21.34
CA GLY A 402 -31.40 9.34 -22.69
C GLY A 402 -31.02 7.89 -23.03
N ARG A 403 -30.80 7.04 -22.02
CA ARG A 403 -30.50 5.62 -22.20
C ARG A 403 -31.69 4.76 -21.74
N PRO A 404 -32.08 3.71 -22.48
CA PRO A 404 -33.13 2.80 -22.04
C PRO A 404 -32.73 2.10 -20.74
N PRO A 405 -33.71 1.74 -19.90
CA PRO A 405 -33.52 1.33 -18.51
C PRO A 405 -32.58 0.13 -18.32
#